data_AF-A0A841FWN8-F1
#
_entry.id   AF-A0A841FWN8-F1
#
_cell.length_a   1.000
_cell.length_b   1.000
_cell.length_c   1.000
_cell.angle_alpha   90.00
_cell.angle_beta   90.00
_cell.angle_gamma   90.00
#
_symmetry.space_group_name_H-M   'P 1'
#
loop_
_entity.id
_entity.type
_entity.pdbx_description
1 polymer ?
#
loop_
_entity_poly.entity_id
_entity_poly.type
_entity_poly.pdbx_seq_one_letter_code
_entity_poly.pdbx_strand_id
1 'polypeptide(L)'
;MSASTDEEIVAAIRPILAMTAQRDVHAEVAERLRYTTDPGGLAERDRNGERMAELDREICLASIEALSGIGMWHAAGMIRDALDAHDADMAANDS
;
A
#
# COMPACT_ATOMS: atom_id res chain seq x y z
N MET A 1 4.69 30.23 -0.58
CA MET A 1 4.67 28.88 -1.16
C MET A 1 3.99 28.99 -2.49
N SER A 2 4.60 28.52 -3.58
CA SER A 2 3.91 28.36 -4.86
C SER A 2 2.96 27.18 -4.75
N ALA A 3 1.80 27.27 -5.42
CA ALA A 3 0.95 26.10 -5.60
C ALA A 3 1.71 25.07 -6.44
N SER A 4 1.62 23.79 -6.07
CA SER A 4 2.17 22.68 -6.84
C SER A 4 1.55 22.65 -8.23
N THR A 5 2.35 22.42 -9.26
CA THR A 5 1.82 22.30 -10.64
C THR A 5 1.17 20.94 -10.85
N ASP A 6 0.30 20.84 -11.85
CA ASP A 6 -0.28 19.56 -12.25
C ASP A 6 0.82 18.55 -12.65
N GLU A 7 1.92 19.00 -13.27
CA GLU A 7 3.04 18.10 -13.59
C GLU A 7 3.73 17.55 -12.33
N GLU A 8 3.90 18.37 -11.31
CA GLU A 8 4.48 17.95 -10.02
C GLU A 8 3.57 16.95 -9.31
N ILE A 9 2.26 17.19 -9.33
CA ILE A 9 1.26 16.27 -8.78
C ILE A 9 1.28 14.93 -9.52
N VAL A 10 1.28 14.95 -10.85
CA VAL A 10 1.34 13.73 -11.67
C VAL A 10 2.64 12.96 -11.44
N ALA A 11 3.77 13.67 -11.35
CA ALA A 11 5.07 13.06 -11.07
C ALA A 11 5.08 12.37 -9.70
N ALA A 12 4.48 13.00 -8.68
CA ALA A 12 4.42 12.46 -7.33
C ALA A 12 3.51 11.22 -7.22
N ILE A 13 2.39 11.18 -7.97
CA ILE A 13 1.40 10.09 -7.91
C ILE A 13 1.80 8.87 -8.74
N ARG A 14 2.57 9.04 -9.83
CA ARG A 14 2.90 7.95 -10.76
C ARG A 14 3.53 6.71 -10.10
N PRO A 15 4.49 6.82 -9.16
CA PRO A 15 5.04 5.64 -8.47
C PRO A 15 3.97 4.89 -7.67
N ILE A 16 3.05 5.61 -7.04
CA ILE A 16 1.94 5.03 -6.25
C ILE A 16 1.04 4.20 -7.16
N LEU A 17 0.63 4.75 -8.31
CA LEU A 17 -0.19 4.02 -9.29
C LEU A 17 0.49 2.76 -9.80
N ALA A 18 1.81 2.79 -10.03
CA ALA A 18 2.57 1.63 -10.45
C ALA A 18 2.60 0.52 -9.38
N MET A 19 2.66 0.88 -8.11
CA MET A 19 2.56 -0.08 -7.00
C MET A 19 1.14 -0.61 -6.83
N THR A 20 0.12 0.25 -6.95
CA THR A 20 -1.29 -0.18 -6.92
C THR A 20 -1.58 -1.20 -8.03
N ALA A 21 -1.09 -0.98 -9.24
CA ALA A 21 -1.25 -1.94 -10.33
C ALA A 21 -0.57 -3.29 -10.04
N GLN A 22 0.61 -3.29 -9.42
CA GLN A 22 1.27 -4.53 -8.99
C GLN A 22 0.46 -5.25 -7.90
N ARG A 23 -0.07 -4.49 -6.95
CA ARG A 23 -0.91 -5.01 -5.87
C ARG A 23 -2.18 -5.66 -6.41
N ASP A 24 -2.79 -5.08 -7.46
CA ASP A 24 -3.96 -5.64 -8.12
C ASP A 24 -3.67 -6.98 -8.81
N VAL A 25 -2.50 -7.13 -9.43
CA VAL A 25 -2.07 -8.42 -10.01
C VAL A 25 -2.01 -9.51 -8.93
N HIS A 26 -1.43 -9.20 -7.76
CA HIS A 26 -1.39 -10.16 -6.65
C HIS A 26 -2.79 -10.47 -6.10
N ALA A 27 -3.66 -9.46 -6.02
CA ALA A 27 -5.05 -9.63 -5.59
C ALA A 27 -5.83 -10.55 -6.53
N GLU A 28 -5.64 -10.43 -7.85
CA GLU A 28 -6.26 -11.32 -8.83
C GLU A 28 -5.82 -12.78 -8.65
N VAL A 29 -4.53 -13.01 -8.36
CA VAL A 29 -4.02 -14.36 -8.10
C VAL A 29 -4.61 -14.93 -6.81
N ALA A 30 -4.60 -14.15 -5.72
CA ALA A 30 -5.17 -14.56 -4.44
C ALA A 30 -6.68 -14.86 -4.57
N GLU A 31 -7.41 -14.06 -5.34
CA GLU A 31 -8.83 -14.25 -5.60
C GLU A 31 -9.11 -15.54 -6.38
N ARG A 32 -8.33 -15.80 -7.44
CA ARG A 32 -8.43 -17.04 -8.21
C ARG A 32 -8.19 -18.28 -7.34
N LEU A 33 -7.36 -18.16 -6.32
CA LEU A 33 -6.99 -19.23 -5.39
C LEU A 33 -7.83 -19.24 -4.10
N ARG A 34 -8.86 -18.39 -3.98
CA ARG A 34 -9.65 -18.19 -2.74
C ARG A 34 -10.15 -19.49 -2.13
N TYR A 35 -10.60 -20.44 -2.95
CA TYR A 35 -11.19 -21.71 -2.51
C TYR A 35 -10.29 -22.93 -2.76
N THR A 36 -9.02 -22.71 -3.10
CA THR A 36 -8.13 -23.86 -3.31
C THR A 36 -7.92 -24.63 -2.01
N THR A 37 -7.83 -25.95 -2.13
CA THR A 37 -7.49 -26.88 -1.05
C THR A 37 -6.21 -27.65 -1.35
N ASP A 38 -5.62 -27.45 -2.53
CA ASP A 38 -4.36 -28.07 -2.88
C ASP A 38 -3.19 -27.31 -2.19
N PRO A 39 -2.18 -28.01 -1.64
CA PRO A 39 -1.09 -27.36 -0.93
C PRO A 39 -0.31 -26.34 -1.77
N GLY A 40 -0.21 -26.54 -3.09
CA GLY A 40 0.51 -25.63 -3.98
C GLY A 40 -0.22 -24.31 -4.15
N GLY A 41 -1.52 -24.37 -4.40
CA GLY A 41 -2.41 -23.22 -4.48
C GLY A 41 -2.51 -22.46 -3.16
N LEU A 42 -2.53 -23.16 -2.02
CA LEU A 42 -2.51 -22.50 -0.71
C LEU A 42 -1.21 -21.71 -0.51
N ALA A 43 -0.06 -22.33 -0.78
CA ALA A 43 1.24 -21.65 -0.66
C ALA A 43 1.37 -20.47 -1.63
N GLU A 44 0.81 -20.57 -2.84
CA GLU A 44 0.80 -19.44 -3.78
C GLU A 44 -0.12 -18.31 -3.32
N ARG A 45 -1.32 -18.63 -2.82
CA ARG A 45 -2.24 -17.64 -2.27
C ARG A 45 -1.59 -16.88 -1.12
N ASP A 46 -0.96 -17.59 -0.19
CA ASP A 46 -0.34 -16.99 0.99
C ASP A 46 0.83 -16.06 0.60
N ARG A 47 1.70 -16.48 -0.33
CA ARG A 47 2.75 -15.60 -0.89
C ARG A 47 2.20 -14.33 -1.54
N ASN A 48 1.09 -14.43 -2.27
CA ASN A 48 0.46 -13.25 -2.87
C ASN A 48 -0.17 -12.35 -1.79
N GLY A 49 -0.77 -12.94 -0.75
CA GLY A 49 -1.28 -12.19 0.40
C GLY A 49 -0.19 -11.43 1.14
N GLU A 50 0.96 -12.06 1.40
CA GLU A 50 2.14 -11.42 1.98
C GLU A 50 2.62 -10.25 1.11
N ARG A 51 2.76 -10.48 -0.20
CA ARG A 51 3.21 -9.42 -1.11
C ARG A 51 2.23 -8.26 -1.22
N MET A 52 0.91 -8.53 -1.15
CA MET A 52 -0.11 -7.48 -1.07
C MET A 52 0.04 -6.64 0.19
N ALA A 53 0.27 -7.27 1.35
CA ALA A 53 0.46 -6.55 2.61
C ALA A 53 1.71 -5.65 2.57
N GLU A 54 2.81 -6.13 1.99
CA GLU A 54 4.02 -5.33 1.76
C GLU A 54 3.74 -4.13 0.85
N LEU A 55 3.08 -4.36 -0.29
CA LEU A 55 2.73 -3.30 -1.24
C LEU A 55 1.76 -2.28 -0.65
N ASP A 56 0.74 -2.70 0.10
CA ASP A 56 -0.20 -1.81 0.76
C ASP A 56 0.55 -0.86 1.73
N ARG A 57 1.55 -1.38 2.47
CA ARG A 57 2.44 -0.56 3.32
C ARG A 57 3.31 0.40 2.52
N GLU A 58 3.97 -0.09 1.46
CA GLU A 58 4.82 0.73 0.58
C GLU A 58 4.01 1.89 -0.05
N ILE A 59 2.76 1.61 -0.47
CA ILE A 59 1.82 2.60 -1.01
C ILE A 59 1.50 3.68 0.01
N CYS A 60 1.23 3.33 1.28
CA CYS A 60 0.98 4.31 2.34
C CYS A 60 2.19 5.22 2.55
N LEU A 61 3.40 4.66 2.63
CA LEU A 61 4.63 5.44 2.83
C LEU A 61 4.91 6.37 1.65
N ALA A 62 4.79 5.88 0.41
CA ALA A 62 4.95 6.70 -0.77
C ALA A 62 3.86 7.79 -0.88
N SER A 63 2.64 7.50 -0.43
CA SER A 63 1.55 8.49 -0.36
C SER A 63 1.88 9.60 0.62
N ILE A 64 2.44 9.27 1.79
CA ILE A 64 2.89 10.26 2.78
C ILE A 64 3.96 11.17 2.17
N GLU A 65 4.96 10.59 1.48
CA GLU A 65 6.04 11.34 0.84
C GLU A 65 5.52 12.24 -0.29
N ALA A 66 4.69 11.70 -1.19
CA ALA A 66 4.11 12.44 -2.30
C ALA A 66 3.27 13.63 -1.81
N LEU A 67 2.35 13.39 -0.86
CA LEU A 67 1.47 14.43 -0.30
C LEU A 67 2.27 15.50 0.44
N SER A 68 3.28 15.09 1.20
CA SER A 68 4.23 15.99 1.85
C SER A 68 4.93 16.88 0.82
N GLY A 69 5.49 16.28 -0.25
CA GLY A 69 6.21 16.99 -1.30
C GLY A 69 5.38 18.07 -2.01
N ILE A 70 4.07 17.86 -2.16
CA ILE A 70 3.15 18.83 -2.78
C ILE A 70 2.45 19.76 -1.79
N GLY A 71 2.89 19.77 -0.52
CA GLY A 71 2.39 20.68 0.52
C GLY A 71 1.09 20.24 1.21
N MET A 72 0.62 19.02 0.98
CA MET A 72 -0.58 18.44 1.62
C MET A 72 -0.25 17.75 2.95
N TRP A 73 0.39 18.50 3.86
CA TRP A 73 0.94 17.98 5.12
C TRP A 73 -0.11 17.35 6.04
N HIS A 74 -1.31 17.91 6.12
CA HIS A 74 -2.40 17.34 6.94
C HIS A 74 -2.85 15.98 6.42
N ALA A 75 -2.98 15.82 5.10
CA ALA A 75 -3.34 14.52 4.52
C ALA A 75 -2.23 13.50 4.74
N ALA A 76 -0.96 13.90 4.59
CA ALA A 76 0.19 13.05 4.90
C ALA A 76 0.25 12.67 6.39
N GLY A 77 -0.14 13.57 7.30
CA GLY A 77 -0.25 13.29 8.73
C GLY A 77 -1.32 12.25 9.03
N MET A 78 -2.51 12.38 8.48
CA MET A 78 -3.61 11.42 8.69
C MET A 78 -3.27 10.00 8.26
N ILE A 79 -2.56 9.84 7.12
CA ILE A 79 -2.13 8.51 6.66
C ILE A 79 -1.10 7.92 7.62
N ARG A 80 -0.20 8.75 8.15
CA ARG A 80 0.82 8.32 9.10
C ARG A 80 0.24 7.89 10.43
N ASP A 81 -0.67 8.68 10.99
CA ASP A 81 -1.36 8.34 12.23
C ASP A 81 -2.13 7.00 12.09
N ALA A 82 -2.75 6.77 10.93
CA ALA A 82 -3.42 5.51 10.63
C ALA A 82 -2.43 4.33 10.51
N LEU A 83 -1.26 4.55 9.90
CA LEU A 83 -0.22 3.53 9.77
C LEU A 83 0.39 3.17 11.13
N ASP A 84 0.67 4.17 11.96
CA ASP A 84 1.21 3.99 13.32
C ASP A 84 0.22 3.24 14.22
N ALA A 85 -1.09 3.54 14.09
CA ALA A 85 -2.15 2.81 14.81
C ALA A 85 -2.23 1.34 14.36
N HIS A 86 -2.15 1.09 13.05
CA HIS A 86 -2.12 -0.27 12.51
C HIS A 86 -0.91 -1.07 13.02
N ASP A 87 0.27 -0.45 13.05
CA ASP A 87 1.50 -1.09 13.55
C ASP A 87 1.42 -1.41 15.05
N ALA A 88 0.82 -0.53 15.84
CA ALA A 88 0.57 -0.77 17.26
C ALA A 88 -0.37 -1.96 17.49
N ASP A 89 -1.44 -2.07 16.69
CA ASP A 89 -2.39 -3.18 16.75
C ASP A 89 -1.72 -4.51 16.39
N MET A 90 -0.87 -4.52 15.34
CA MET A 90 -0.13 -5.72 14.94
C MET A 90 0.87 -6.17 16.02
N ALA A 91 1.61 -5.24 16.62
CA ALA A 91 2.56 -5.54 17.69
C ALA A 91 1.86 -6.11 18.95
N ALA A 92 0.63 -5.66 19.24
CA ALA A 92 -0.16 -6.16 20.36
C ALA A 92 -0.71 -7.57 20.10
N ASN A 93 -0.99 -7.93 18.84
CA ASN A 93 -1.56 -9.22 18.46
C ASN A 93 -0.50 -10.33 18.34
N ASP A 94 0.78 -9.96 18.19
CA ASP A 94 1.93 -10.89 18.15
C ASP A 94 2.52 -11.21 19.55
N SER A 95 1.95 -10.66 20.64
CA SER A 95 2.37 -10.83 22.05
C SER A 95 1.50 -11.83 22.81
#